data_AF-A0AAE9D9U8-F1
#
_entry.id   AF-A0AAE9D9U8-F1
#
_cell.length_a   1.000
_cell.length_b   1.000
_cell.length_c   1.000
_cell.angle_alpha   90.00
_cell.angle_beta   90.00
_cell.angle_gamma   90.00
#
_symmetry.space_group_name_H-M   'P 1'
#
loop_
_entity.id
_entity.type
_entity.pdbx_description
1 polymer ?
#
loop_
_entity_poly.entity_id
_entity_poly.type
_entity_poly.pdbx_seq_one_letter_code
_entity_poly.pdbx_strand_id
1 'polypeptide(L)'
;MNRFRVMDLLENWQISDPEIGRHYSMETGSYDLVLKYFSAAEQSPGAQINERLASGMFHYGLTFPINQEKVLNVFLEHVKKENGMEEYVMHFKIDPKL
;
A
#
# COMPACT_ATOMS: atom_id res chain seq x y z
N MET A 1 11.58 10.15 -4.74
CA MET A 1 10.21 9.90 -5.24
C MET A 1 9.30 10.98 -4.65
N ASN A 2 8.26 11.45 -5.35
CA ASN A 2 7.44 12.59 -4.90
C ASN A 2 6.02 12.10 -4.58
N ARG A 3 5.32 12.72 -3.61
CA ARG A 3 3.95 12.36 -3.17
C ARG A 3 2.99 12.05 -4.32
N PHE A 4 3.15 12.78 -5.42
CA PHE A 4 2.40 12.62 -6.67
C PHE A 4 2.40 11.18 -7.19
N ARG A 5 3.53 10.46 -7.17
CA ARG A 5 3.62 9.12 -7.78
C ARG A 5 2.81 8.03 -7.08
N VAL A 6 2.57 8.16 -5.77
CA VAL A 6 1.76 7.18 -5.02
C VAL A 6 0.28 7.37 -5.33
N MET A 7 -0.17 8.63 -5.38
CA MET A 7 -1.54 8.96 -5.79
C MET A 7 -1.78 8.53 -7.25
N ASP A 8 -0.82 8.84 -8.15
CA ASP A 8 -0.90 8.41 -9.54
C ASP A 8 -0.97 6.88 -9.66
N LEU A 9 -0.24 6.13 -8.83
CA LEU A 9 -0.29 4.66 -8.84
C LEU A 9 -1.66 4.14 -8.40
N LEU A 10 -2.20 4.69 -7.30
CA LEU A 10 -3.52 4.33 -6.77
C LEU A 10 -4.62 4.63 -7.80
N GLU A 11 -4.63 5.83 -8.37
CA GLU A 11 -5.61 6.24 -9.37
C GLU A 11 -5.51 5.37 -10.62
N ASN A 12 -4.30 5.17 -11.15
CA ASN A 12 -4.10 4.31 -12.33
C ASN A 12 -4.58 2.89 -12.09
N TRP A 13 -4.34 2.32 -10.92
CA TRP A 13 -4.76 0.95 -10.62
C TRP A 13 -6.27 0.84 -10.38
N GLN A 14 -6.91 1.88 -9.86
CA GLN A 14 -8.38 1.92 -9.80
C GLN A 14 -9.02 2.02 -11.20
N ILE A 15 -8.37 2.72 -12.14
CA ILE A 15 -8.88 2.91 -13.50
C ILE A 15 -8.56 1.72 -14.42
N SER A 16 -7.39 1.08 -14.25
CA SER A 16 -6.88 0.07 -15.18
C SER A 16 -7.40 -1.36 -14.95
N ASP A 17 -8.22 -1.58 -13.91
CA ASP A 17 -8.77 -2.89 -13.53
C ASP A 17 -7.75 -4.05 -13.59
N PRO A 18 -6.64 -3.95 -12.84
CA PRO A 18 -5.57 -4.95 -12.87
C PRO A 18 -6.05 -6.36 -12.49
N GLU A 19 -5.28 -7.36 -12.93
CA GLU A 19 -5.52 -8.77 -12.59
C GLU A 19 -5.31 -9.04 -11.10
N ILE A 20 -6.10 -9.97 -10.55
CA ILE A 20 -5.90 -10.51 -9.20
C ILE A 20 -4.51 -11.13 -9.09
N GLY A 21 -3.82 -10.87 -7.99
CA GLY A 21 -2.45 -11.32 -7.75
C GLY A 21 -1.39 -10.33 -8.23
N ARG A 22 -1.75 -9.28 -8.99
CA ARG A 22 -0.80 -8.21 -9.31
C ARG A 22 -0.30 -7.56 -8.03
N HIS A 23 1.01 -7.44 -7.91
CA HIS A 23 1.69 -6.94 -6.72
C HIS A 23 2.81 -5.98 -7.12
N TYR A 24 2.86 -4.84 -6.44
CA TYR A 24 3.93 -3.87 -6.53
C TYR A 24 4.41 -3.52 -5.13
N SER A 25 5.72 -3.38 -4.96
CA SER A 25 6.34 -3.01 -3.69
C SER A 25 7.21 -1.79 -3.92
N MET A 26 7.14 -0.85 -3.00
CA MET A 26 7.93 0.36 -3.00
C MET A 26 8.81 0.37 -1.76
N GLU A 27 10.09 0.11 -1.96
CA GLU A 27 11.10 0.26 -0.91
C GLU A 27 11.34 1.74 -0.62
N THR A 28 11.42 2.08 0.66
CA THR A 28 11.83 3.40 1.11
C THR A 28 12.97 3.26 2.12
N GLY A 29 13.99 4.11 1.99
CA GLY A 29 15.11 4.13 2.93
C GLY A 29 14.81 4.92 4.21
N SER A 30 13.55 5.32 4.47
CA SER A 30 13.19 6.15 5.61
C SER A 30 11.74 5.95 6.00
N TYR A 31 11.52 5.71 7.29
CA TYR A 31 10.21 5.61 7.92
C TYR A 31 9.34 6.85 7.69
N ASP A 32 9.88 8.06 7.87
CA ASP A 32 9.12 9.30 7.68
C ASP A 32 8.57 9.44 6.25
N LEU A 33 9.32 8.94 5.27
CA LEU A 33 8.90 8.96 3.88
C LEU A 33 7.79 7.94 3.60
N VAL A 34 7.90 6.72 4.13
CA VAL A 34 6.85 5.71 3.99
C VAL A 34 5.56 6.15 4.65
N LEU A 35 5.67 6.75 5.86
CA LEU A 35 4.55 7.33 6.58
C LEU A 35 3.83 8.39 5.76
N LYS A 36 4.59 9.33 5.19
CA LYS A 36 4.04 10.40 4.36
C LYS A 36 3.26 9.85 3.15
N TYR A 37 3.73 8.76 2.55
CA TYR A 37 3.04 8.12 1.44
C TYR A 37 1.80 7.34 1.88
N PHE A 38 1.90 6.62 2.99
CA PHE A 38 0.78 5.85 3.53
C PHE A 38 -0.36 6.78 3.99
N SER A 39 -0.04 7.86 4.70
CA SER A 39 -1.03 8.88 5.07
C SER A 39 -1.62 9.61 3.86
N ALA A 40 -0.86 9.76 2.77
CA ALA A 40 -1.42 10.30 1.53
C ALA A 40 -2.42 9.33 0.91
N ALA A 41 -2.12 8.03 0.89
CA ALA A 41 -3.04 6.99 0.43
C ALA A 41 -4.31 6.94 1.30
N GLU A 42 -4.17 7.05 2.62
CA GLU A 42 -5.30 7.07 3.56
C GLU A 42 -6.29 8.21 3.29
N GLN A 43 -5.80 9.35 2.82
CA GLN A 43 -6.62 10.52 2.47
C GLN A 43 -7.27 10.40 1.08
N SER A 44 -6.92 9.39 0.29
CA SER A 44 -7.48 9.19 -1.04
C SER A 44 -8.96 8.77 -0.97
N PRO A 45 -9.81 9.23 -1.91
CA PRO A 45 -11.18 8.76 -2.01
C PRO A 45 -11.27 7.23 -2.10
N GLY A 46 -12.22 6.64 -1.37
CA GLY A 46 -12.44 5.19 -1.37
C GLY A 46 -11.47 4.40 -0.49
N ALA A 47 -10.53 5.04 0.21
CA ALA A 47 -9.70 4.38 1.22
C ALA A 47 -10.58 3.82 2.35
N GLN A 48 -10.36 2.57 2.70
CA GLN A 48 -10.98 1.89 3.84
C GLN A 48 -9.89 1.32 4.73
N ILE A 49 -9.99 1.55 6.04
CA ILE A 49 -9.09 0.94 7.02
C ILE A 49 -9.31 -0.57 7.04
N ASN A 50 -8.22 -1.33 7.01
CA ASN A 50 -8.24 -2.78 7.06
C ASN A 50 -7.24 -3.30 8.11
N GLU A 51 -7.76 -3.64 9.29
CA GLU A 51 -6.97 -4.16 10.41
C GLU A 51 -6.36 -5.53 10.13
N ARG A 52 -6.91 -6.32 9.20
CA ARG A 52 -6.36 -7.63 8.82
C ARG A 52 -5.01 -7.52 8.11
N LEU A 53 -4.70 -6.34 7.59
CA LEU A 53 -3.43 -6.02 6.92
C LEU A 53 -2.41 -5.38 7.88
N ALA A 54 -2.68 -5.35 9.18
CA ALA A 54 -1.73 -4.90 10.18
C ALA A 54 -0.44 -5.74 10.12
N SER A 55 0.71 -5.08 10.21
CA SER A 55 2.02 -5.70 9.98
C SER A 55 2.94 -5.69 11.20
N GLY A 56 2.38 -5.56 12.40
CA GLY A 56 3.13 -5.43 13.65
C GLY A 56 3.82 -4.07 13.82
N MET A 57 4.26 -3.45 12.71
CA MET A 57 4.72 -2.06 12.66
C MET A 57 3.55 -1.07 12.56
N PHE A 58 2.50 -1.44 11.82
CA PHE A 58 1.33 -0.61 11.62
C PHE A 58 0.08 -1.31 12.11
N HIS A 59 -0.81 -0.56 12.76
CA HIS A 59 -2.05 -1.09 13.34
C HIS A 59 -3.10 -1.44 12.28
N TYR A 60 -2.92 -1.02 11.03
CA TYR A 60 -3.83 -1.29 9.91
C TYR A 60 -3.14 -1.11 8.57
N GLY A 61 -3.71 -1.74 7.53
CA GLY A 61 -3.51 -1.38 6.14
C GLY A 61 -4.70 -0.59 5.59
N LEU A 62 -4.68 -0.30 4.30
CA LEU A 62 -5.77 0.33 3.56
C LEU A 62 -6.26 -0.62 2.48
N THR A 63 -7.55 -0.55 2.18
CA THR A 63 -8.17 -1.25 1.07
C THR A 63 -8.93 -0.24 0.22
N PHE A 64 -8.78 -0.35 -1.10
CA PHE A 64 -9.49 0.46 -2.10
C PHE A 64 -10.33 -0.47 -2.97
N PRO A 65 -11.66 -0.33 -2.98
CA PRO A 65 -12.50 -1.05 -3.93
C PRO A 65 -12.15 -0.65 -5.36
N ILE A 66 -11.86 -1.63 -6.22
CA ILE A 66 -11.69 -1.38 -7.67
C ILE A 66 -13.02 -1.62 -8.37
N ASN A 67 -13.64 -2.79 -8.13
CA ASN A 67 -14.94 -3.16 -8.66
C ASN A 67 -15.67 -4.13 -7.71
N GLN A 68 -16.63 -4.90 -8.22
CA GLN A 68 -17.40 -5.86 -7.42
C GLN A 68 -16.59 -7.10 -7.03
N GLU A 69 -15.50 -7.41 -7.72
CA GLU A 69 -14.71 -8.64 -7.56
C GLU A 69 -13.34 -8.41 -6.92
N LYS A 70 -12.81 -7.19 -6.99
CA LYS A 70 -11.41 -6.91 -6.66
C LYS A 70 -11.24 -5.70 -5.77
N VAL A 71 -10.19 -5.76 -4.96
CA VAL A 71 -9.72 -4.64 -4.14
C VAL A 71 -8.21 -4.47 -4.29
N LEU A 72 -7.75 -3.23 -4.16
CA LEU A 72 -6.34 -2.91 -3.95
C LEU A 72 -6.07 -2.80 -2.45
N ASN A 73 -5.26 -3.70 -1.93
CA ASN A 73 -4.73 -3.67 -0.58
C ASN A 73 -3.40 -2.96 -0.54
N VAL A 74 -3.25 -2.05 0.43
CA VAL A 74 -2.06 -1.27 0.67
C VAL A 74 -1.63 -1.44 2.11
N PHE A 75 -0.41 -1.92 2.33
CA PHE A 75 0.09 -2.18 3.68
C PHE A 75 1.60 -1.96 3.75
N LEU A 76 2.10 -1.76 4.97
CA LEU A 76 3.51 -1.50 5.22
C LEU A 76 4.18 -2.74 5.76
N GLU A 77 5.44 -2.97 5.40
CA GLU A 77 6.29 -4.00 5.98
C GLU A 77 7.58 -3.36 6.48
N HIS A 78 8.07 -3.88 7.62
CA HIS A 78 9.40 -3.57 8.13
C HIS A 78 10.30 -4.76 7.91
N VAL A 79 11.33 -4.58 7.10
CA VAL A 79 12.33 -5.60 6.84
C VAL A 79 13.62 -5.18 7.52
N LYS A 80 14.08 -5.96 8.51
CA LYS A 80 15.40 -5.79 9.09
C LYS A 80 16.38 -6.70 8.37
N LYS A 81 17.33 -6.11 7.64
CA LYS A 81 18.38 -6.86 6.93
C LYS A 81 19.45 -7.36 7.89
N GLU A 82 20.16 -8.42 7.49
CA GLU A 82 21.22 -9.07 8.28
C GLU A 82 22.37 -8.11 8.65
N ASN A 83 22.62 -7.10 7.82
CA ASN A 83 23.61 -6.05 8.07
C ASN A 83 23.14 -4.96 9.06
N GLY A 84 21.97 -5.13 9.67
CA GLY A 84 21.39 -4.18 10.62
C GLY A 84 20.68 -2.99 9.95
N MET A 85 20.62 -2.93 8.62
CA MET A 85 19.86 -1.91 7.90
C MET A 85 18.36 -2.19 8.00
N GLU A 86 17.59 -1.15 8.30
CA GLU A 86 16.14 -1.20 8.32
C GLU A 86 15.57 -0.72 6.99
N GLU A 87 14.60 -1.45 6.46
CA GLU A 87 13.88 -1.10 5.25
C GLU A 87 12.38 -1.06 5.50
N TYR A 88 11.77 -0.02 4.97
CA TYR A 88 10.35 0.24 5.12
C TYR A 88 9.72 0.12 3.75
N VAL A 89 8.89 -0.89 3.56
CA VAL A 89 8.32 -1.24 2.26
C VAL A 89 6.82 -1.00 2.26
N MET A 90 6.32 -0.30 1.25
CA MET A 90 4.90 -0.13 1.03
C MET A 90 4.45 -1.06 -0.09
N HIS A 91 3.51 -1.95 0.20
CA HIS A 91 2.98 -2.92 -0.75
C HIS A 91 1.64 -2.47 -1.30
N PHE A 92 1.41 -2.79 -2.57
CA PHE A 92 0.18 -2.56 -3.33
C PHE A 92 -0.20 -3.87 -4.00
N LYS A 93 -1.26 -4.52 -3.52
CA LYS A 93 -1.63 -5.87 -3.96
C LYS A 93 -3.09 -5.93 -4.36
N ILE A 94 -3.36 -6.53 -5.51
CA ILE A 94 -4.72 -6.81 -5.95
C ILE A 94 -5.15 -8.16 -5.42
N ASP A 95 -6.18 -8.16 -4.59
CA ASP A 95 -6.77 -9.38 -4.02
C ASP A 95 -8.26 -9.45 -4.41
N PRO A 96 -8.84 -10.67 -4.43
CA PRO A 96 -10.29 -10.79 -4.56
C PRO A 96 -10.98 -10.09 -3.40
N LYS A 97 -12.12 -9.47 -3.70
CA LYS A 97 -13.02 -8.92 -2.70
C LYS A 97 -13.67 -10.11 -1.98
N LEU A 98 -13.23 -10.35 -0.74
CA LEU A 98 -13.77 -11.38 0.15
C LEU A 98 -15.19 -11.03 0.63
#